data_AF-A0A6I9PJJ7-F1
#
_entry.id   AF-A0A6I9PJJ7-F1
#
_cell.length_a   1.000
_cell.length_b   1.000
_cell.length_c   1.000
_cell.angle_alpha   90.00
_cell.angle_beta   90.00
_cell.angle_gamma   90.00
#
_symmetry.space_group_name_H-M   'P 1'
#
loop_
_entity.id
_entity.type
_entity.pdbx_description
1 polymer ?
#
loop_
_entity_poly.entity_id
_entity_poly.type
_entity_poly.pdbx_seq_one_letter_code
_entity_poly.pdbx_strand_id
1 'polypeptide(L)'
;CPPHVLSQTLKHLMDKERVKGFCQCIVAQKPREGISHMIQSSGLGGMKPNTVVMGWPHAWRQSEDPQAWKTFINTVRVTTAAHLALLVPKNISLFPNNSEPCSEGYIDVWWIVHDGGMLMLLPFLLRQHKVAS
;
A
#
# COMPACT_ATOMS: atom_id res chain seq x y z
N CYS A 1 -20.47 -10.14 0.00
CA CYS A 1 -20.35 -9.88 1.45
C CYS A 1 -20.85 -8.46 1.72
N PRO A 2 -21.69 -8.23 2.75
CA PRO A 2 -22.15 -6.87 3.07
C PRO A 2 -20.95 -5.96 3.44
N PRO A 3 -20.97 -4.66 3.07
CA PRO A 3 -19.83 -3.75 3.33
C PRO A 3 -19.49 -3.61 4.82
N HIS A 4 -20.49 -3.72 5.70
CA HIS A 4 -20.30 -3.62 7.14
C HIS A 4 -19.50 -4.79 7.72
N VAL A 5 -19.74 -6.02 7.23
CA VAL A 5 -18.99 -7.21 7.67
C VAL A 5 -17.52 -7.09 7.26
N LEU A 6 -17.26 -6.68 6.01
CA LEU A 6 -15.90 -6.46 5.53
C LEU A 6 -15.16 -5.40 6.36
N SER A 7 -15.83 -4.29 6.68
CA SER A 7 -15.24 -3.24 7.52
C SER A 7 -14.89 -3.74 8.92
N GLN A 8 -15.73 -4.59 9.52
CA GLN A 8 -15.45 -5.19 10.83
C GLN A 8 -14.24 -6.13 10.77
N THR A 9 -14.16 -6.99 9.76
CA THR A 9 -13.01 -7.89 9.56
C THR A 9 -11.72 -7.09 9.37
N LEU A 10 -11.74 -6.02 8.57
CA LEU A 10 -10.57 -5.17 8.36
C LEU A 10 -10.14 -4.45 9.64
N LYS A 11 -11.08 -3.92 10.43
CA LYS A 11 -10.76 -3.31 11.73
C LYS A 11 -10.10 -4.30 12.68
N HIS A 12 -10.63 -5.52 12.77
CA HIS A 12 -10.03 -6.57 13.59
C HIS A 12 -8.60 -6.91 13.15
N LEU A 13 -8.34 -6.98 11.84
CA LEU A 13 -6.99 -7.21 11.31
C LEU A 13 -6.05 -6.03 11.60
N MET A 14 -6.51 -4.79 11.49
CA MET A 14 -5.73 -3.61 11.85
C MET A 14 -5.32 -3.63 13.33
N ASP A 15 -6.26 -3.96 14.22
CA ASP A 15 -5.98 -4.05 15.66
C ASP A 15 -4.97 -5.16 15.97
N LYS A 16 -5.14 -6.33 15.34
CA LYS A 16 -4.21 -7.47 15.47
C LYS A 16 -2.79 -7.10 15.03
N GLU A 17 -2.66 -6.41 13.90
CA GLU A 17 -1.38 -5.96 13.35
C GLU A 17 -0.89 -4.62 13.93
N ARG A 18 -1.57 -4.10 14.98
CA ARG A 18 -1.24 -2.87 15.69
C ARG A 18 -1.19 -1.62 14.79
N VAL A 19 -2.00 -1.59 13.74
CA VAL A 19 -2.14 -0.47 12.81
C VAL A 19 -3.23 0.48 13.32
N LYS A 20 -2.82 1.66 13.80
CA LYS A 20 -3.77 2.72 14.17
C LYS A 20 -4.23 3.47 12.93
N GLY A 21 -5.53 3.59 12.74
CA GLY A 21 -6.08 4.35 11.61
C GLY A 21 -7.57 4.16 11.42
N PHE A 22 -8.04 4.50 10.22
CA PHE A 22 -9.43 4.38 9.82
C PHE A 22 -9.57 3.31 8.73
N CYS A 23 -10.69 2.61 8.74
CA CYS A 23 -11.06 1.65 7.69
C CYS A 23 -12.23 2.21 6.89
N GLN A 24 -12.09 2.26 5.57
CA GLN A 24 -13.16 2.66 4.64
C GLN A 24 -13.35 1.56 3.58
N CYS A 25 -14.59 1.11 3.41
CA CYS A 25 -14.96 0.16 2.38
C CYS A 25 -15.85 0.85 1.35
N ILE A 26 -15.67 0.53 0.07
CA ILE A 26 -16.52 1.04 -1.01
C ILE A 26 -17.08 -0.13 -1.82
N VAL A 27 -18.24 0.08 -2.43
CA VAL A 27 -18.83 -0.85 -3.39
C VAL A 27 -18.88 -0.15 -4.74
N ALA A 28 -18.30 -0.77 -5.75
CA ALA A 28 -18.26 -0.26 -7.12
C ALA A 28 -18.51 -1.41 -8.11
N GLN A 29 -19.01 -1.08 -9.30
CA GLN A 29 -19.24 -2.07 -10.36
C GLN A 29 -17.93 -2.63 -10.90
N LYS A 30 -16.87 -1.81 -10.94
CA LYS A 30 -15.54 -2.20 -11.40
C LYS A 30 -14.48 -1.83 -10.36
N PRO A 31 -13.50 -2.71 -10.08
CA PRO A 31 -12.43 -2.42 -9.13
C PRO A 31 -11.66 -1.13 -9.46
N ARG A 32 -11.43 -0.85 -10.74
CA ARG A 32 -10.67 0.33 -11.18
C ARG A 32 -11.36 1.65 -10.83
N GLU A 33 -12.67 1.71 -11.01
CA GLU A 33 -13.49 2.88 -10.65
C GLU A 33 -13.47 3.05 -9.13
N GLY A 34 -13.66 1.95 -8.41
CA GLY A 34 -13.60 1.96 -6.95
C GLY A 34 -12.26 2.50 -6.42
N ILE A 35 -11.15 1.93 -6.85
CA ILE A 35 -9.81 2.39 -6.42
C ILE A 35 -9.61 3.87 -6.75
N SER A 36 -10.05 4.31 -7.93
CA SER A 36 -9.95 5.71 -8.34
C SER A 36 -10.74 6.64 -7.41
N HIS A 37 -11.99 6.28 -7.08
CA HIS A 37 -12.80 7.02 -6.13
C HIS A 37 -12.16 7.06 -4.74
N MET A 38 -11.62 5.94 -4.27
CA MET A 38 -10.95 5.87 -2.97
C MET A 38 -9.76 6.81 -2.91
N ILE A 39 -8.88 6.81 -3.92
CA ILE A 39 -7.71 7.70 -3.94
C ILE A 39 -8.10 9.18 -3.91
N GLN A 40 -9.14 9.56 -4.67
CA GLN A 40 -9.52 10.97 -4.83
C GLN A 40 -10.32 11.51 -3.64
N SER A 41 -11.13 10.66 -2.98
CA SER A 41 -12.07 11.08 -1.93
C SER A 41 -11.67 10.68 -0.52
N SER A 42 -10.60 9.89 -0.34
CA SER A 42 -10.12 9.53 1.00
C SER A 42 -9.61 10.77 1.74
N GLY A 43 -10.01 10.87 3.01
CA GLY A 43 -9.64 11.96 3.90
C GLY A 43 -10.79 12.31 4.85
N LEU A 44 -10.46 13.03 5.91
CA LEU A 44 -11.43 13.55 6.87
C LEU A 44 -11.08 15.00 7.21
N GLY A 45 -11.87 15.95 6.74
CA GLY A 45 -11.59 17.37 6.89
C GLY A 45 -10.26 17.76 6.23
N GLY A 46 -9.35 18.38 6.98
CA GLY A 46 -8.01 18.74 6.51
C GLY A 46 -7.03 17.57 6.42
N MET A 47 -7.36 16.40 6.97
CA MET A 47 -6.48 15.23 6.94
C MET A 47 -6.70 14.45 5.64
N LYS A 48 -5.67 14.38 4.79
CA LYS A 48 -5.67 13.59 3.56
C LYS A 48 -4.42 12.70 3.49
N PRO A 49 -4.51 11.49 2.90
CA PRO A 49 -3.32 10.68 2.66
C PRO A 49 -2.36 11.41 1.72
N ASN A 50 -1.07 11.20 1.91
CA ASN A 50 0.00 11.70 1.02
C ASN A 50 0.64 10.58 0.17
N THR A 51 0.33 9.33 0.50
CA THR A 51 0.97 8.14 -0.07
C THR A 51 -0.09 7.05 -0.28
N VAL A 52 -0.09 6.43 -1.46
CA VAL A 52 -0.82 5.20 -1.75
C VAL A 52 0.16 4.03 -1.63
N VAL A 53 -0.25 2.97 -0.93
CA VAL A 53 0.51 1.72 -0.84
C VAL A 53 -0.33 0.61 -1.47
N MET A 54 0.24 -0.13 -2.43
CA MET A 54 -0.46 -1.24 -3.07
C MET A 54 0.46 -2.42 -3.39
N GLY A 55 -0.05 -3.65 -3.29
CA GLY A 55 0.72 -4.84 -3.64
C GLY A 55 1.05 -4.93 -5.13
N TRP A 56 2.22 -5.51 -5.43
CA TRP A 56 2.62 -5.86 -6.80
C TRP A 56 1.62 -6.83 -7.45
N PRO A 57 1.24 -6.66 -8.73
CA PRO A 57 0.37 -7.60 -9.42
C PRO A 57 1.09 -8.93 -9.66
N HIS A 58 0.76 -9.95 -8.87
CA HIS A 58 1.33 -11.29 -9.03
C HIS A 58 0.84 -11.98 -10.30
N ALA A 59 1.69 -12.85 -10.85
CA ALA A 59 1.40 -13.68 -12.02
C ALA A 59 0.86 -12.94 -13.26
N TRP A 60 1.08 -11.62 -13.37
CA TRP A 60 0.45 -10.80 -14.40
C TRP A 60 0.85 -11.17 -15.84
N ARG A 61 1.99 -11.85 -16.01
CA ARG A 61 2.45 -12.36 -17.31
C ARG A 61 1.87 -13.73 -17.64
N GLN A 62 1.51 -14.53 -16.64
CA GLN A 62 0.94 -15.86 -16.83
C GLN A 62 -0.59 -15.85 -16.84
N SER A 63 -1.21 -14.80 -16.28
CA SER A 63 -2.65 -14.64 -16.27
C SER A 63 -3.18 -14.28 -17.66
N GLU A 64 -4.15 -15.04 -18.14
CA GLU A 64 -4.92 -14.71 -19.35
C GLU A 64 -5.84 -13.49 -19.15
N ASP A 65 -6.13 -13.13 -17.89
CA ASP A 65 -6.95 -11.98 -17.56
C ASP A 65 -6.11 -10.69 -17.49
N PRO A 66 -6.23 -9.77 -18.46
CA PRO A 66 -5.46 -8.54 -18.45
C PRO A 66 -5.93 -7.54 -17.38
N GLN A 67 -7.04 -7.81 -16.67
CA GLN A 67 -7.59 -6.89 -15.67
C GLN A 67 -6.61 -6.62 -14.54
N ALA A 68 -5.81 -7.60 -14.11
CA ALA A 68 -4.89 -7.45 -12.99
C ALA A 68 -3.83 -6.36 -13.24
N TRP A 69 -3.04 -6.48 -14.33
CA TRP A 69 -2.01 -5.48 -14.64
C TRP A 69 -2.61 -4.16 -15.11
N LYS A 70 -3.75 -4.18 -15.83
CA LYS A 70 -4.41 -2.94 -16.23
C LYS A 70 -4.95 -2.16 -15.03
N THR A 71 -5.42 -2.85 -13.99
CA THR A 71 -5.83 -2.22 -12.72
C THR A 71 -4.62 -1.61 -12.03
N PHE A 72 -3.49 -2.31 -11.98
CA PHE A 72 -2.23 -1.77 -11.45
C PHE A 72 -1.79 -0.48 -12.17
N ILE A 73 -1.72 -0.50 -13.51
CA ILE A 73 -1.35 0.68 -14.31
C ILE A 73 -2.35 1.83 -14.11
N ASN A 74 -3.64 1.52 -13.99
CA ASN A 74 -4.64 2.54 -13.68
C ASN A 74 -4.39 3.18 -12.31
N THR A 75 -4.11 2.39 -11.28
CA THR A 75 -3.81 2.90 -9.94
C THR A 75 -2.56 3.79 -9.95
N VAL A 76 -1.52 3.40 -10.68
CA VAL A 76 -0.31 4.24 -10.86
C VAL A 76 -0.71 5.60 -11.45
N ARG A 77 -1.44 5.62 -12.56
CA ARG A 77 -1.86 6.86 -13.23
C ARG A 77 -2.70 7.76 -12.34
N VAL A 78 -3.68 7.20 -11.63
CA VAL A 78 -4.55 7.96 -10.74
C VAL A 78 -3.78 8.52 -9.55
N THR A 79 -2.85 7.75 -8.98
CA THR A 79 -2.01 8.19 -7.85
C THR A 79 -1.11 9.36 -8.27
N THR A 80 -0.46 9.25 -9.43
CA THR A 80 0.36 10.34 -9.99
C THR A 80 -0.47 11.59 -10.28
N ALA A 81 -1.66 11.44 -10.89
CA ALA A 81 -2.55 12.56 -11.17
C ALA A 81 -3.08 13.24 -9.90
N ALA A 82 -3.21 12.49 -8.80
CA ALA A 82 -3.56 13.03 -7.48
C ALA A 82 -2.37 13.66 -6.73
N HIS A 83 -1.18 13.69 -7.32
CA HIS A 83 0.06 14.18 -6.70
C HIS A 83 0.40 13.49 -5.38
N LEU A 84 0.11 12.17 -5.29
CA LEU A 84 0.45 11.34 -4.14
C LEU A 84 1.70 10.52 -4.43
N ALA A 85 2.47 10.20 -3.39
CA ALA A 85 3.52 9.20 -3.50
C ALA A 85 2.91 7.80 -3.71
N LEU A 86 3.63 6.91 -4.39
CA LEU A 86 3.22 5.52 -4.59
C LEU A 86 4.31 4.58 -4.08
N LEU A 87 3.95 3.67 -3.18
CA LEU A 87 4.82 2.59 -2.73
C LEU A 87 4.26 1.24 -3.18
N VAL A 88 5.08 0.43 -3.84
CA VAL A 88 4.70 -0.88 -4.37
C VAL A 88 5.61 -1.96 -3.79
N PRO A 89 5.28 -2.53 -2.62
CA PRO A 89 6.01 -3.68 -2.12
C PRO A 89 5.78 -4.91 -3.00
N LYS A 90 6.87 -5.62 -3.29
CA LYS A 90 6.89 -6.85 -4.08
C LYS A 90 7.31 -8.02 -3.19
N ASN A 91 6.75 -9.20 -3.44
CA ASN A 91 6.99 -10.41 -2.65
C ASN A 91 6.63 -10.23 -1.17
N ILE A 92 5.48 -9.62 -0.90
CA ILE A 92 5.00 -9.33 0.47
C ILE A 92 4.87 -10.57 1.35
N SER A 93 4.71 -11.76 0.76
CA SER A 93 4.66 -13.03 1.48
C SER A 93 5.99 -13.42 2.13
N LEU A 94 7.09 -12.76 1.76
CA LEU A 94 8.42 -12.95 2.33
C LEU A 94 8.77 -11.89 3.38
N PHE A 95 7.88 -10.93 3.64
CA PHE A 95 8.14 -9.89 4.63
C PHE A 95 8.07 -10.50 6.05
N PRO A 96 8.92 -10.05 6.98
CA PRO A 96 8.92 -10.57 8.34
C PRO A 96 7.63 -10.21 9.06
N ASN A 97 7.20 -11.09 9.98
CA ASN A 97 6.11 -10.78 10.88
C ASN A 97 6.57 -9.89 12.03
N ASN A 98 5.62 -9.26 12.73
CA ASN A 98 5.90 -8.42 13.90
C ASN A 98 6.59 -9.13 15.08
N SER A 99 6.59 -10.46 15.08
CA SER A 99 7.17 -11.31 16.14
C SER A 99 8.60 -11.77 15.83
N GLU A 100 9.08 -11.55 14.61
CA GLU A 100 10.35 -12.07 14.11
C GLU A 100 11.30 -10.89 13.89
N PRO A 101 12.22 -10.61 14.83
CA PRO A 101 13.26 -9.61 14.58
C PRO A 101 14.05 -10.05 13.35
N CYS A 102 14.32 -9.12 12.44
CA CYS A 102 15.24 -9.42 11.37
C CYS A 102 16.61 -9.68 12.01
N SER A 103 17.25 -10.79 11.63
CA SER A 103 18.67 -10.99 11.90
C SER A 103 19.49 -9.86 11.26
N GLU A 104 20.71 -9.65 11.75
CA GLU A 104 21.66 -8.69 11.18
C GLU A 104 21.67 -8.71 9.64
N GLY A 105 21.58 -7.54 9.03
CA GLY A 105 21.38 -7.41 7.58
C GLY A 105 21.45 -5.98 7.09
N TYR A 106 21.24 -5.79 5.79
CA TYR A 106 21.38 -4.50 5.11
C TYR A 106 20.04 -4.06 4.50
N ILE A 107 19.82 -2.75 4.45
CA ILE A 107 18.77 -2.14 3.62
C ILE A 107 19.48 -1.41 2.48
N ASP A 108 19.45 -2.01 1.30
CA ASP A 108 20.11 -1.46 0.12
C ASP A 108 19.18 -0.48 -0.61
N VAL A 109 19.67 0.74 -0.84
CA VAL A 109 18.93 1.80 -1.55
C VAL A 109 19.59 2.10 -2.88
N TRP A 110 18.84 1.86 -3.96
CA TRP A 110 19.29 2.14 -5.32
C TRP A 110 18.69 3.45 -5.81
N TRP A 111 19.42 4.56 -5.62
CA TRP A 111 18.96 5.89 -6.02
C TRP A 111 19.32 6.17 -7.49
N ILE A 112 18.34 6.08 -8.39
CA ILE A 112 18.53 6.25 -9.84
C ILE A 112 17.98 7.60 -10.34
N VAL A 113 17.00 8.20 -9.64
CA VAL A 113 16.34 9.44 -10.04
C VAL A 113 16.09 10.34 -8.83
N HIS A 114 16.21 11.66 -8.98
CA HIS A 114 15.92 12.62 -7.91
C HIS A 114 14.45 12.56 -7.49
N ASP A 115 14.20 12.19 -6.23
CA ASP A 115 12.88 11.98 -5.63
C ASP A 115 12.66 12.88 -4.40
N GLY A 116 13.52 13.88 -4.20
CA GLY A 116 13.47 14.78 -3.06
C GLY A 116 13.92 14.15 -1.73
N GLY A 117 14.60 13.00 -1.76
CA GLY A 117 15.13 12.34 -0.57
C GLY A 117 14.18 11.33 0.09
N MET A 118 13.03 11.04 -0.54
CA MET A 118 12.06 10.06 -0.04
C MET A 118 12.68 8.67 0.13
N LEU A 119 13.55 8.24 -0.79
CA LEU A 119 14.26 6.96 -0.77
C LEU A 119 15.22 6.82 0.42
N MET A 120 15.69 7.93 1.00
CA MET A 120 16.51 7.91 2.21
C MET A 120 15.68 7.99 3.48
N LEU A 121 14.49 8.59 3.42
CA LEU A 121 13.57 8.68 4.55
C LEU A 121 12.99 7.30 4.92
N LEU A 122 12.62 6.49 3.92
CA LEU A 122 12.03 5.17 4.14
C LEU A 122 12.91 4.22 4.99
N PRO A 123 14.19 3.95 4.65
CA PRO A 123 15.03 3.09 5.48
C PRO A 123 15.25 3.67 6.88
N PHE A 124 15.39 4.99 7.01
CA PHE A 124 15.52 5.65 8.31
C PHE A 124 14.30 5.38 9.21
N LEU A 125 13.08 5.56 8.68
CA LEU A 125 11.85 5.28 9.42
C LEU A 125 11.68 3.79 9.73
N LEU A 126 12.04 2.91 8.79
CA LEU A 126 11.97 1.45 9.01
C LEU A 126 12.87 1.01 10.17
N ARG A 127 14.11 1.53 10.26
CA ARG A 127 15.04 1.19 11.35
C ARG A 127 14.61 1.66 12.73
N GLN A 128 13.61 2.53 12.85
CA GLN A 128 13.03 2.90 14.14
C GLN A 128 12.10 1.79 14.69
N HIS A 129 11.67 0.85 13.85
CA HIS A 129 10.82 -0.27 14.26
C HIS A 129 11.64 -1.48 14.69
N LYS A 130 11.21 -2.16 15.76
CA LYS A 130 11.91 -3.30 16.38
C LYS A 130 12.24 -4.47 15.43
N VAL A 131 11.50 -4.58 14.33
CA VAL A 131 11.71 -5.65 13.34
C VAL A 131 12.90 -5.34 12.43
N ALA A 132 13.17 -4.07 12.13
CA ALA A 132 14.22 -3.63 11.20
C ALA A 132 15.33 -2.81 11.87
N SER A 133 15.29 -2.69 13.20
CA SER A 133 16.30 -2.03 14.04
C SER A 133 17.50 -2.91 14.29
#